data_AF-A0AA36IG07-F1
#
_entry.id   AF-A0AA36IG07-F1
#
_cell.length_a   1.000
_cell.length_b   1.000
_cell.length_c   1.000
_cell.angle_alpha   90.00
_cell.angle_beta   90.00
_cell.angle_gamma   90.00
#
_symmetry.space_group_name_H-M   'P 1'
#
loop_
_entity.id
_entity.type
_entity.pdbx_description
1 polymer ?
#
loop_
_entity_poly.entity_id
_entity_poly.type
_entity_poly.pdbx_seq_one_letter_code
_entity_poly.pdbx_strand_id
1 'polypeptide(L)'
;MAAQFFMLVVLCAQTVSAQKFAAFDAASSSSVYSSKSFAASLAVAESSGYWCSAGHHAPGEVVSWTGEFNSRRQISGVQLRWSYAPAEVKVLTSADGGNFEEAAAWRRIARSEPSFEETVMFAGPVAAKSVMVLMRGPKPWGYFGLAGAAALAGPASFMLVSGAPGREEQCAVAGSKGLRAEACLTALVAGEGKEIFSLSDDGELKTNAGQCLGLRAGALSFQTCAGSQSAWEATADGQVRQGGMCLSLSGESIAAMDCSEAAVLGSDKFFQVAVGAQDPAAAVAVRTMGELLRASVERQRKLVARLQALLPKLATCKTSSLRSFAFRAQSVSAAGQSAKLASLGEKIGERFGPGVGEANSVLLATAKVLEAVGAASAR
;
A
#
# COMPACT_ATOMS: atom_id res chain seq x y z
N MET A 1 6.56 -31.89 -11.48
CA MET A 1 6.23 -31.12 -10.27
C MET A 1 6.84 -29.70 -10.22
N ALA A 2 7.64 -29.26 -11.20
CA ALA A 2 8.16 -27.89 -11.24
C ALA A 2 7.16 -26.85 -11.83
N ALA A 3 6.20 -27.28 -12.65
CA ALA A 3 5.22 -26.40 -13.28
C ALA A 3 4.11 -25.89 -12.32
N GLN A 4 3.95 -26.52 -11.16
CA GLN A 4 2.89 -26.20 -10.19
C GLN A 4 3.34 -25.15 -9.17
N PHE A 5 4.65 -24.99 -8.98
CA PHE A 5 5.23 -23.98 -8.09
C PHE A 5 5.30 -22.58 -8.73
N PHE A 6 5.45 -22.52 -10.06
CA PHE A 6 5.46 -21.25 -10.79
C PHE A 6 4.08 -20.59 -10.85
N MET A 7 3.00 -21.39 -10.79
CA MET A 7 1.62 -20.87 -10.74
C MET A 7 1.28 -20.21 -9.40
N LEU A 8 1.93 -20.62 -8.30
CA LEU A 8 1.66 -20.10 -6.95
C LEU A 8 2.28 -18.70 -6.73
N VAL A 9 3.43 -18.42 -7.35
CA VAL A 9 4.09 -17.09 -7.26
C VAL A 9 3.38 -16.06 -8.16
N VAL A 10 2.77 -16.50 -9.27
CA VAL A 10 2.02 -15.62 -10.17
C VAL A 10 0.63 -15.27 -9.63
N LEU A 11 -0.01 -16.16 -8.84
CA LEU A 11 -1.31 -15.84 -8.22
C LEU A 11 -1.20 -14.94 -6.97
N CYS A 12 -0.11 -14.99 -6.20
CA CYS A 12 0.09 -14.06 -5.07
C CYS A 12 0.53 -12.65 -5.50
N ALA A 13 0.85 -12.42 -6.77
CA ALA A 13 1.22 -11.10 -7.30
C ALA A 13 0.00 -10.26 -7.75
N GLN A 14 -1.23 -10.79 -7.66
CA GLN A 14 -2.45 -10.16 -8.19
C GLN A 14 -3.47 -9.77 -7.10
N THR A 15 -3.04 -9.62 -5.85
CA THR A 15 -3.77 -8.79 -4.88
C THR A 15 -2.93 -7.57 -4.54
N VAL A 16 -2.49 -6.84 -5.57
CA VAL A 16 -2.35 -5.39 -5.42
C VAL A 16 -3.74 -4.96 -5.01
N SER A 17 -3.88 -4.53 -3.75
CA SER A 17 -5.08 -3.87 -3.27
C SER A 17 -5.31 -2.72 -4.24
N ALA A 18 -6.23 -2.92 -5.20
CA ALA A 18 -6.48 -1.94 -6.23
C ALA A 18 -7.04 -0.73 -5.48
N GLN A 19 -6.21 0.31 -5.32
CA GLN A 19 -6.73 1.66 -5.15
C GLN A 19 -7.81 1.78 -6.25
N LYS A 20 -9.06 1.90 -5.84
CA LYS A 20 -10.16 2.03 -6.79
C LYS A 20 -10.03 3.41 -7.40
N PHE A 21 -9.22 3.51 -8.45
CA PHE A 21 -9.11 4.73 -9.20
C PHE A 21 -10.39 4.92 -10.00
N ALA A 22 -10.95 6.12 -9.91
CA ALA A 22 -11.90 6.61 -10.89
C ALA A 22 -11.09 7.33 -11.96
N ALA A 23 -10.91 6.65 -13.11
CA ALA A 23 -10.33 7.28 -14.29
C ALA A 23 -11.22 8.44 -14.75
N PHE A 24 -10.60 9.54 -15.14
CA PHE A 24 -11.28 10.65 -15.80
C PHE A 24 -11.60 10.28 -17.24
N ASP A 25 -12.78 10.68 -17.70
CA ASP A 25 -13.27 10.40 -19.05
C ASP A 25 -12.74 11.43 -20.07
N ALA A 26 -12.47 12.66 -19.60
CA ALA A 26 -11.90 13.74 -20.42
C ALA A 26 -11.01 14.66 -19.57
N ALA A 27 -10.22 15.50 -20.24
CA ALA A 27 -9.45 16.53 -19.57
C ALA A 27 -9.25 17.79 -20.42
N SER A 28 -9.14 18.94 -19.75
CA SER A 28 -8.86 20.26 -20.32
C SER A 28 -7.83 21.00 -19.46
N SER A 29 -7.28 22.11 -19.96
CA SER A 29 -6.30 22.91 -19.20
C SER A 29 -6.31 24.36 -19.67
N SER A 30 -5.98 25.29 -18.78
CA SER A 30 -5.87 26.72 -19.13
C SER A 30 -4.63 27.05 -19.96
N SER A 31 -3.62 26.17 -19.98
CA SER A 31 -2.38 26.35 -20.72
C SER A 31 -1.88 25.02 -21.28
N VAL A 32 -1.43 25.03 -22.53
CA VAL A 32 -0.88 23.85 -23.22
C VAL A 32 0.34 24.30 -24.03
N TYR A 33 1.43 23.53 -23.96
CA TYR A 33 2.57 23.72 -24.84
C TYR A 33 2.13 23.52 -26.29
N SER A 34 2.47 24.46 -27.17
CA SER A 34 1.80 24.69 -28.47
C SER A 34 1.77 23.52 -29.47
N SER A 35 2.43 22.40 -29.19
CA SER A 35 2.30 21.17 -29.97
C SER A 35 1.17 20.27 -29.44
N LYS A 36 0.39 19.68 -30.36
CA LYS A 36 -0.68 18.70 -30.03
C LYS A 36 -0.20 17.48 -29.24
N SER A 37 1.11 17.28 -29.11
CA SER A 37 1.76 16.20 -28.36
C SER A 37 1.74 16.36 -26.84
N PHE A 38 1.20 17.46 -26.29
CA PHE A 38 1.14 17.71 -24.84
C PHE A 38 -0.27 18.09 -24.35
N ALA A 39 -1.31 17.63 -25.05
CA ALA A 39 -2.70 17.92 -24.72
C ALA A 39 -3.09 17.44 -23.31
N ALA A 40 -4.06 18.11 -22.68
CA ALA A 40 -4.54 17.78 -21.33
C ALA A 40 -4.98 16.32 -21.18
N SER A 41 -5.54 15.73 -22.23
CA SER A 41 -5.98 14.34 -22.28
C SER A 41 -4.85 13.32 -22.10
N LEU A 42 -3.59 13.69 -22.33
CA LEU A 42 -2.47 12.77 -22.13
C LEU A 42 -2.23 12.44 -20.65
N ALA A 43 -2.68 13.30 -19.72
CA ALA A 43 -2.62 13.01 -18.29
C ALA A 43 -3.64 11.95 -17.85
N VAL A 44 -4.68 11.66 -18.65
CA VAL A 44 -5.68 10.62 -18.32
C VAL A 44 -5.54 9.38 -19.19
N ALA A 45 -4.75 9.46 -20.26
CA ALA A 45 -4.51 8.34 -21.16
C ALA A 45 -3.52 7.34 -20.57
N GLU A 46 -3.75 6.04 -20.80
CA GLU A 46 -2.77 4.98 -20.57
C GLU A 46 -1.66 5.03 -21.63
N SER A 47 -0.87 6.10 -21.63
CA SER A 47 0.22 6.31 -22.58
C SER A 47 1.48 6.77 -21.86
N SER A 48 2.62 6.72 -22.56
CA SER A 48 3.88 7.30 -22.09
C SER A 48 3.95 8.84 -22.25
N GLY A 49 2.87 9.47 -22.73
CA GLY A 49 2.76 10.91 -22.88
C GLY A 49 2.49 11.63 -21.57
N TYR A 50 2.48 12.96 -21.62
CA TYR A 50 2.10 13.82 -20.51
C TYR A 50 1.49 15.11 -21.03
N TRP A 51 0.62 15.73 -20.23
CA TRP A 51 0.21 17.11 -20.45
C TRP A 51 1.34 18.05 -20.03
N CYS A 52 1.57 19.12 -20.79
CA CYS A 52 2.56 20.15 -20.49
C CYS A 52 1.96 21.54 -20.71
N SER A 53 2.21 22.47 -19.79
CA SER A 53 1.82 23.88 -19.94
C SER A 53 2.74 24.65 -20.91
N ALA A 54 2.35 25.86 -21.31
CA ALA A 54 3.12 26.67 -22.27
C ALA A 54 4.50 27.13 -21.76
N GLY A 55 4.74 27.06 -20.45
CA GLY A 55 5.98 27.45 -19.80
C GLY A 55 6.15 28.96 -19.62
N HIS A 56 7.29 29.34 -19.03
CA HIS A 56 7.63 30.74 -18.71
C HIS A 56 6.58 31.45 -17.85
N HIS A 57 5.93 30.70 -16.96
CA HIS A 57 4.89 31.25 -16.09
C HIS A 57 5.46 32.28 -15.13
N ALA A 58 4.69 33.31 -14.80
CA ALA A 58 5.07 34.23 -13.73
C ALA A 58 4.98 33.52 -12.35
N PRO A 59 5.72 33.95 -11.31
CA PRO A 59 5.70 33.30 -10.00
C PRO A 59 4.31 33.14 -9.37
N GLY A 60 3.41 34.11 -9.59
CA GLY A 60 2.02 34.09 -9.10
C GLY A 60 0.99 33.62 -10.12
N GLU A 61 1.39 33.28 -11.34
CA GLU A 61 0.47 32.79 -12.36
C GLU A 61 -0.07 31.41 -11.98
N VAL A 62 -1.39 31.26 -12.09
CA VAL A 62 -2.09 30.00 -11.78
C VAL A 62 -2.51 29.32 -13.07
N VAL A 63 -2.01 28.11 -13.27
CA VAL A 63 -2.40 27.24 -14.39
C VAL A 63 -3.31 26.15 -13.86
N SER A 64 -4.37 25.83 -14.62
CA SER A 64 -5.29 24.76 -14.27
C SER A 64 -5.19 23.59 -15.23
N TRP A 65 -5.33 22.39 -14.68
CA TRP A 65 -5.66 21.18 -15.40
C TRP A 65 -6.96 20.62 -14.80
N THR A 66 -7.92 20.25 -15.63
CA THR A 66 -9.24 19.79 -15.20
C THR A 66 -9.50 18.41 -15.77
N GLY A 67 -9.78 17.44 -14.89
CA GLY A 67 -10.29 16.12 -15.26
C GLY A 67 -11.80 16.05 -15.07
N GLU A 68 -12.50 15.39 -15.99
CA GLU A 68 -13.97 15.32 -16.02
C GLU A 68 -14.44 13.86 -16.00
N PHE A 69 -15.59 13.63 -15.36
CA PHE A 69 -16.32 12.37 -15.39
C PHE A 69 -17.62 12.52 -16.20
N ASN A 70 -17.96 11.49 -16.95
CA ASN A 70 -19.25 11.38 -17.65
C ASN A 70 -20.44 11.38 -16.67
N SER A 71 -20.23 10.79 -15.49
CA SER A 71 -21.21 10.73 -14.40
C SER A 71 -20.57 11.17 -13.09
N ARG A 72 -21.34 11.80 -12.20
CA ARG A 72 -20.88 12.17 -10.85
C ARG A 72 -20.36 10.93 -10.11
N ARG A 73 -19.20 11.04 -9.46
CA ARG A 73 -18.57 9.99 -8.66
C ARG A 73 -18.29 10.50 -7.25
N GLN A 74 -18.42 9.63 -6.27
CA GLN A 74 -17.86 9.89 -4.94
C GLN A 74 -16.35 9.70 -5.03
N ILE A 75 -15.57 10.70 -4.62
CA ILE A 75 -14.11 10.66 -4.64
C ILE A 75 -13.53 11.22 -3.35
N SER A 76 -12.44 10.64 -2.85
CA SER A 76 -11.79 11.04 -1.60
C SER A 76 -10.44 11.74 -1.80
N GLY A 77 -10.00 11.85 -3.04
CA GLY A 77 -8.74 12.50 -3.38
C GLY A 77 -8.38 12.35 -4.86
N VAL A 78 -7.18 12.80 -5.19
CA VAL A 78 -6.59 12.67 -6.53
C VAL A 78 -5.12 12.24 -6.42
N GLN A 79 -4.74 11.25 -7.21
CA GLN A 79 -3.35 10.87 -7.43
C GLN A 79 -2.83 11.60 -8.67
N LEU A 80 -1.66 12.22 -8.52
CA LEU A 80 -0.99 13.01 -9.54
C LEU A 80 0.40 12.45 -9.78
N ARG A 81 0.72 12.14 -11.03
CA ARG A 81 2.05 11.75 -11.47
C ARG A 81 2.66 12.90 -12.26
N TRP A 82 3.50 13.66 -11.58
CA TRP A 82 4.16 14.82 -12.15
C TRP A 82 5.24 14.42 -13.16
N SER A 83 5.30 15.13 -14.28
CA SER A 83 6.50 15.21 -15.13
C SER A 83 7.32 16.46 -14.79
N TYR A 84 6.62 17.54 -14.44
CA TYR A 84 7.16 18.82 -14.02
C TYR A 84 6.28 19.41 -12.92
N ALA A 85 6.62 19.13 -11.66
CA ALA A 85 5.83 19.55 -10.52
C ALA A 85 5.82 21.09 -10.32
N PRO A 86 4.74 21.66 -9.78
CA PRO A 86 4.75 23.06 -9.34
C PRO A 86 5.50 23.23 -8.01
N ALA A 87 5.63 24.48 -7.53
CA ALA A 87 5.99 24.76 -6.14
C ALA A 87 4.80 24.61 -5.19
N GLU A 88 3.59 24.91 -5.68
CA GLU A 88 2.36 24.78 -4.91
C GLU A 88 1.24 24.19 -5.76
N VAL A 89 0.37 23.41 -5.12
CA VAL A 89 -0.81 22.80 -5.74
C VAL A 89 -2.04 23.01 -4.87
N LYS A 90 -3.21 23.21 -5.50
CA LYS A 90 -4.52 23.29 -4.88
C LYS A 90 -5.51 22.44 -5.69
N VAL A 91 -6.49 21.83 -5.05
CA VAL A 91 -7.50 21.02 -5.75
C VAL A 91 -8.90 21.56 -5.47
N LEU A 92 -9.64 21.81 -6.55
CA LEU A 92 -11.06 22.13 -6.51
C LEU A 92 -11.85 20.95 -7.10
N THR A 93 -13.10 20.80 -6.67
CA THR A 93 -14.03 19.82 -7.24
C THR A 93 -15.35 20.48 -7.56
N SER A 94 -16.06 19.93 -8.53
CA SER A 94 -17.38 20.41 -8.94
C SER A 94 -18.35 19.26 -9.05
N ALA A 95 -19.50 19.35 -8.37
CA ALA A 95 -20.53 18.32 -8.41
C ALA A 95 -21.37 18.37 -9.71
N ASP A 96 -21.49 19.54 -10.32
CA ASP A 96 -22.28 19.79 -11.54
C ASP A 96 -21.42 19.97 -12.80
N GLY A 97 -20.11 20.13 -12.63
CA GLY A 97 -19.13 20.33 -13.71
C GLY A 97 -18.81 21.80 -14.01
N GLY A 98 -19.46 22.76 -13.34
CA GLY A 98 -19.25 24.19 -13.56
C GLY A 98 -18.96 25.00 -12.30
N ASN A 99 -19.60 24.66 -11.18
CA ASN A 99 -19.39 25.34 -9.90
C ASN A 99 -18.35 24.60 -9.07
N PHE A 100 -17.19 25.24 -8.87
CA PHE A 100 -16.04 24.62 -8.20
C PHE A 100 -15.93 25.08 -6.75
N GLU A 101 -15.77 24.10 -5.86
CA GLU A 101 -15.52 24.27 -4.43
C GLU A 101 -14.14 23.74 -4.08
N GLU A 102 -13.53 24.30 -3.03
CA GLU A 102 -12.22 23.87 -2.55
C GLU A 102 -12.31 22.50 -1.89
N ALA A 103 -11.57 21.52 -2.42
CA ALA A 103 -11.45 20.19 -1.84
C ALA A 103 -10.11 19.98 -1.11
N ALA A 104 -9.07 20.70 -1.53
CA ALA A 104 -7.80 20.80 -0.83
C ALA A 104 -7.18 22.18 -1.06
N ALA A 105 -6.76 22.84 0.03
CA ALA A 105 -6.12 24.15 0.02
C ALA A 105 -4.75 24.14 -0.69
N TRP A 106 -4.19 25.34 -0.93
CA TRP A 106 -2.82 25.46 -1.43
C TRP A 106 -1.83 24.77 -0.49
N ARG A 107 -1.08 23.81 -1.02
CA ARG A 107 0.01 23.13 -0.32
C ARG A 107 1.32 23.30 -1.07
N ARG A 108 2.41 23.41 -0.32
CA ARG A 108 3.76 23.50 -0.87
C ARG A 108 4.32 22.11 -1.16
N ILE A 109 4.86 21.94 -2.36
CA ILE A 109 5.56 20.72 -2.75
C ILE A 109 7.04 20.86 -2.37
N ALA A 110 7.42 20.21 -1.26
CA ALA A 110 8.78 20.25 -0.72
C ALA A 110 9.83 19.51 -1.57
N ARG A 111 9.39 18.56 -2.42
CA ARG A 111 10.28 17.77 -3.28
C ARG A 111 10.95 18.63 -4.36
N SER A 112 12.22 18.40 -4.63
CA SER A 112 13.00 19.20 -5.58
C SER A 112 13.10 18.57 -6.97
N GLU A 113 12.93 17.26 -7.09
CA GLU A 113 12.84 16.56 -8.37
C GLU A 113 11.61 16.98 -9.20
N PRO A 114 11.72 16.99 -10.55
CA PRO A 114 10.63 17.41 -11.43
C PRO A 114 9.49 16.40 -11.50
N SER A 115 9.80 15.11 -11.37
CA SER A 115 8.88 14.01 -11.63
C SER A 115 8.78 13.09 -10.43
N PHE A 116 7.56 12.90 -9.95
CA PHE A 116 7.22 11.97 -8.87
C PHE A 116 5.70 11.78 -8.78
N GLU A 117 5.29 10.80 -8.00
CA GLU A 117 3.88 10.58 -7.68
C GLU A 117 3.52 11.24 -6.35
N GLU A 118 2.35 11.85 -6.31
CA GLU A 118 1.80 12.54 -5.16
C GLU A 118 0.31 12.24 -5.04
N THR A 119 -0.18 12.10 -3.82
CA THR A 119 -1.61 11.99 -3.55
C THR A 119 -2.10 13.24 -2.83
N VAL A 120 -3.20 13.83 -3.29
CA VAL A 120 -3.95 14.88 -2.60
C VAL A 120 -5.20 14.22 -2.02
N MET A 121 -5.25 14.03 -0.71
CA MET A 121 -6.48 13.62 -0.03
C MET A 121 -7.33 14.85 0.27
N PHE A 122 -8.65 14.67 0.20
CA PHE A 122 -9.61 15.68 0.62
C PHE A 122 -9.93 15.49 2.11
N ALA A 123 -10.53 16.51 2.74
CA ALA A 123 -10.98 16.40 4.14
C ALA A 123 -12.03 15.30 4.34
N GLY A 124 -12.81 15.00 3.30
CA GLY A 124 -13.75 13.88 3.24
C GLY A 124 -14.13 13.54 1.80
N PRO A 125 -14.91 12.46 1.58
CA PRO A 125 -15.45 12.13 0.27
C PRO A 125 -16.32 13.25 -0.28
N VAL A 126 -16.11 13.61 -1.54
CA VAL A 126 -16.91 14.60 -2.27
C VAL A 126 -17.53 13.99 -3.51
N ALA A 127 -18.76 14.38 -3.80
CA ALA A 127 -19.44 13.96 -5.01
C ALA A 127 -19.03 14.90 -6.16
N ALA A 128 -18.12 14.46 -7.03
CA ALA A 128 -17.56 15.28 -8.10
C ALA A 128 -17.93 14.74 -9.49
N LYS A 129 -18.29 15.66 -10.39
CA LYS A 129 -18.31 15.45 -11.84
C LYS A 129 -17.03 15.97 -12.50
N SER A 130 -16.35 16.95 -11.89
CA SER A 130 -15.06 17.46 -12.37
C SER A 130 -14.09 17.73 -11.21
N VAL A 131 -12.80 17.60 -11.47
CA VAL A 131 -11.70 17.89 -10.54
C VAL A 131 -10.73 18.86 -11.23
N MET A 132 -10.47 20.01 -10.62
CA MET A 132 -9.53 21.00 -11.15
C MET A 132 -8.31 21.09 -10.24
N VAL A 133 -7.15 20.80 -10.81
CA VAL A 133 -5.84 20.94 -10.19
C VAL A 133 -5.28 22.29 -10.58
N LEU A 134 -5.06 23.15 -9.58
CA LEU A 134 -4.44 24.46 -9.74
C LEU A 134 -2.97 24.38 -9.35
N MET A 135 -2.12 24.98 -10.17
CA MET A 135 -0.67 24.91 -10.07
C MET A 135 -0.09 26.32 -10.16
N ARG A 136 0.88 26.63 -9.29
CA ARG A 136 1.61 27.91 -9.34
C ARG A 136 3.05 27.76 -8.83
N GLY A 137 3.84 28.81 -9.03
CA GLY A 137 5.24 28.84 -8.63
C GLY A 137 6.07 27.89 -9.51
N PRO A 138 6.38 28.26 -10.76
CA PRO A 138 7.27 27.47 -11.59
C PRO A 138 8.62 27.27 -10.92
N LYS A 139 9.06 26.01 -10.88
CA LYS A 139 10.42 25.61 -10.48
C LYS A 139 11.40 25.83 -11.63
N PRO A 140 12.71 25.58 -11.48
CA PRO A 140 13.72 25.92 -12.50
C PRO A 140 13.48 25.35 -13.92
N TRP A 141 12.65 24.32 -14.07
CA TRP A 141 12.25 23.81 -15.38
C TRP A 141 11.25 24.70 -16.13
N GLY A 142 10.53 25.60 -15.46
CA GLY A 142 9.69 26.62 -16.10
C GLY A 142 8.34 26.16 -16.64
N TYR A 143 8.02 24.86 -16.58
CA TYR A 143 6.76 24.26 -17.03
C TYR A 143 6.02 23.57 -15.88
N PHE A 144 4.73 23.29 -16.08
CA PHE A 144 3.98 22.31 -15.30
C PHE A 144 3.64 21.13 -16.20
N GLY A 145 3.65 19.92 -15.65
CA GLY A 145 3.32 18.75 -16.44
C GLY A 145 2.87 17.54 -15.64
N LEU A 146 1.89 16.83 -16.19
CA LEU A 146 1.23 15.66 -15.61
C LEU A 146 1.30 14.48 -16.57
N ALA A 147 2.05 13.44 -16.18
CA ALA A 147 2.08 12.15 -16.86
C ALA A 147 0.92 11.24 -16.45
N GLY A 148 0.15 11.61 -15.42
CA GLY A 148 -0.94 10.80 -14.91
C GLY A 148 -1.77 11.59 -13.91
N ALA A 149 -3.09 11.46 -14.00
CA ALA A 149 -4.03 11.96 -13.02
C ALA A 149 -5.21 10.99 -12.91
N ALA A 150 -5.54 10.59 -11.69
CA ALA A 150 -6.68 9.72 -11.41
C ALA A 150 -7.32 10.12 -10.09
N ALA A 151 -8.65 10.07 -10.01
CA ALA A 151 -9.31 10.29 -8.73
C ALA A 151 -9.33 8.99 -7.91
N LEU A 152 -9.36 9.14 -6.59
CA LEU A 152 -9.54 8.04 -5.66
C LEU A 152 -11.03 7.89 -5.38
N ALA A 153 -11.65 6.78 -5.78
CA ALA A 153 -13.10 6.56 -5.59
C ALA A 153 -13.46 6.39 -4.11
N GLY A 154 -14.57 7.00 -3.67
CA GLY A 154 -15.11 6.94 -2.31
C GLY A 154 -16.22 5.88 -2.10
N PRO A 155 -16.51 5.46 -0.85
CA PRO A 155 -15.72 5.69 0.36
C PRO A 155 -14.47 4.80 0.33
N ALA A 156 -13.30 5.45 0.26
CA ALA A 156 -12.02 4.76 0.21
C ALA A 156 -11.65 4.33 1.62
N SER A 157 -11.39 3.04 1.80
CA SER A 157 -10.64 2.60 2.95
C SER A 157 -9.24 3.23 2.91
N PHE A 158 -8.66 3.52 4.07
CA PHE A 158 -7.30 4.06 4.17
C PHE A 158 -6.60 3.55 5.42
N MET A 159 -5.28 3.57 5.41
CA MET A 159 -4.45 3.45 6.60
C MET A 159 -4.04 4.84 7.08
N LEU A 160 -3.85 4.99 8.39
CA LEU A 160 -3.22 6.18 8.97
C LEU A 160 -1.75 5.86 9.23
N VAL A 161 -0.85 6.44 8.43
CA VAL A 161 0.59 6.25 8.53
C VAL A 161 1.22 7.42 9.25
N SER A 162 1.93 7.16 10.34
CA SER A 162 2.63 8.20 11.08
C SER A 162 3.79 8.76 10.25
N GLY A 163 3.85 10.09 10.18
CA GLY A 163 4.96 10.87 9.67
C GLY A 163 6.05 11.15 10.70
N ALA A 164 5.89 10.69 11.94
CA ALA A 164 6.88 10.90 12.98
C ALA A 164 8.19 10.17 12.63
N PRO A 165 9.36 10.75 12.93
CA PRO A 165 10.64 10.12 12.64
C PRO A 165 10.79 8.80 13.40
N GLY A 166 10.95 7.70 12.66
CA GLY A 166 11.06 6.35 13.20
C GLY A 166 11.99 5.46 12.36
N ARG A 167 12.38 4.31 12.90
CA ARG A 167 13.22 3.33 12.17
C ARG A 167 12.46 2.61 11.06
N GLU A 168 11.15 2.49 11.20
CA GLU A 168 10.23 1.86 10.24
C GLU A 168 8.92 2.68 10.20
N GLU A 169 8.21 2.66 9.07
CA GLU A 169 6.89 3.29 8.91
C GLU A 169 5.88 2.68 9.89
N GLN A 170 5.27 3.52 10.73
CA GLN A 170 4.29 3.10 11.73
C GLN A 170 2.87 3.39 11.23
N CYS A 171 1.98 2.41 11.34
CA CYS A 171 0.57 2.54 11.04
C CYS A 171 -0.23 2.56 12.34
N ALA A 172 -1.28 3.39 12.38
CA ALA A 172 -2.30 3.26 13.41
C ALA A 172 -3.07 1.97 13.17
N VAL A 173 -3.31 1.19 14.23
CA VAL A 173 -4.12 -0.02 14.16
C VAL A 173 -5.10 -0.07 15.32
N ALA A 174 -6.29 -0.63 15.06
CA ALA A 174 -7.33 -0.82 16.04
C ALA A 174 -6.93 -1.90 17.07
N GLY A 175 -6.79 -1.48 18.33
CA GLY A 175 -6.56 -2.35 19.49
C GLY A 175 -7.80 -2.43 20.39
N SER A 176 -7.70 -3.25 21.45
CA SER A 176 -8.80 -3.45 22.41
C SER A 176 -9.09 -2.24 23.30
N LYS A 177 -8.12 -1.33 23.46
CA LYS A 177 -8.20 -0.13 24.31
C LYS A 177 -8.13 1.18 23.52
N GLY A 178 -8.33 1.15 22.20
CA GLY A 178 -8.18 2.31 21.32
C GLY A 178 -7.12 2.06 20.24
N LEU A 179 -6.45 3.12 19.79
CA LEU A 179 -5.41 3.03 18.77
C LEU A 179 -4.05 2.64 19.38
N ARG A 180 -3.30 1.85 18.62
CA ARG A 180 -1.87 1.57 18.86
C ARG A 180 -1.10 1.78 17.57
N ALA A 181 0.21 1.97 17.68
CA ALA A 181 1.10 1.98 16.54
C ALA A 181 1.74 0.61 16.33
N GLU A 182 1.80 0.19 15.08
CA GLU A 182 2.48 -1.03 14.67
C GLU A 182 3.19 -0.77 13.35
N ALA A 183 4.32 -1.44 13.09
CA ALA A 183 4.97 -1.33 11.79
C ALA A 183 3.97 -1.67 10.68
N CYS A 184 3.81 -0.79 9.69
CA CYS A 184 2.77 -0.90 8.66
C CYS A 184 2.78 -2.25 7.96
N LEU A 185 3.98 -2.74 7.63
CA LEU A 185 4.14 -4.03 6.98
C LEU A 185 3.67 -5.19 7.88
N THR A 186 3.94 -5.13 9.19
CA THR A 186 3.51 -6.16 10.14
C THR A 186 2.00 -6.20 10.26
N ALA A 187 1.33 -5.04 10.28
CA ALA A 187 -0.13 -4.96 10.33
C ALA A 187 -0.78 -5.50 9.05
N LEU A 188 -0.29 -5.08 7.88
CA LEU A 188 -0.76 -5.58 6.58
C LEU A 188 -0.60 -7.10 6.45
N VAL A 189 0.56 -7.62 6.87
CA VAL A 189 0.88 -9.05 6.86
C VAL A 189 0.12 -9.80 7.98
N ALA A 190 -0.51 -9.14 8.94
CA ALA A 190 -1.46 -9.83 9.81
C ALA A 190 -2.74 -10.22 9.03
N GLY A 191 -3.14 -9.41 8.04
CA GLY A 191 -4.37 -9.62 7.26
C GLY A 191 -5.63 -9.59 8.13
N GLU A 192 -5.59 -8.85 9.25
CA GLU A 192 -6.70 -8.67 10.17
C GLU A 192 -7.50 -7.39 9.86
N GLY A 193 -6.92 -6.49 9.05
CA GLY A 193 -7.55 -5.23 8.63
C GLY A 193 -7.69 -4.22 9.76
N LYS A 194 -6.94 -4.39 10.85
CA LYS A 194 -6.97 -3.49 12.02
C LYS A 194 -6.41 -2.11 11.69
N GLU A 195 -5.54 -2.05 10.70
CA GLU A 195 -4.95 -0.86 10.09
C GLU A 195 -5.88 -0.15 9.10
N ILE A 196 -7.02 -0.75 8.76
CA ILE A 196 -7.93 -0.25 7.73
C ILE A 196 -9.06 0.55 8.38
N PHE A 197 -9.12 1.82 8.02
CA PHE A 197 -10.13 2.77 8.44
C PHE A 197 -10.94 3.29 7.27
N SER A 198 -12.06 3.95 7.57
CA SER A 198 -12.87 4.73 6.63
C SER A 198 -13.41 5.96 7.36
N LEU A 199 -13.85 6.98 6.62
CA LEU A 199 -14.61 8.10 7.17
C LEU A 199 -16.08 7.94 6.80
N SER A 200 -16.98 8.14 7.76
CA SER A 200 -18.40 8.31 7.46
C SER A 200 -18.67 9.68 6.84
N ASP A 201 -19.86 9.87 6.27
CA ASP A 201 -20.32 11.17 5.75
C ASP A 201 -20.36 12.24 6.87
N ASP A 202 -20.52 11.82 8.13
CA ASP A 202 -20.47 12.68 9.32
C ASP A 202 -19.02 12.92 9.82
N GLY A 203 -18.00 12.45 9.09
CA GLY A 203 -16.59 12.60 9.44
C GLY A 203 -16.11 11.63 10.53
N GLU A 204 -16.86 10.60 10.88
CA GLU A 204 -16.44 9.66 11.93
C GLU A 204 -15.40 8.67 11.39
N LEU A 205 -14.29 8.52 12.11
CA LEU A 205 -13.24 7.55 11.77
C LEU A 205 -13.67 6.13 12.18
N LYS A 206 -14.04 5.33 11.20
CA LYS A 206 -14.58 3.96 11.33
C LYS A 206 -13.53 2.89 11.09
N THR A 207 -13.51 1.85 11.92
CA THR A 207 -12.75 0.61 11.69
C THR A 207 -13.47 -0.29 10.70
N ASN A 208 -12.79 -1.33 10.19
CA ASN A 208 -13.44 -2.38 9.38
C ASN A 208 -14.62 -3.06 10.09
N ALA A 209 -14.58 -3.10 11.44
CA ALA A 209 -15.60 -3.74 12.27
C ALA A 209 -16.83 -2.83 12.47
N GLY A 210 -16.84 -1.65 11.86
CA GLY A 210 -17.93 -0.67 11.94
C GLY A 210 -17.97 0.13 13.24
N GLN A 211 -16.93 0.04 14.08
CA GLN A 211 -16.81 0.85 15.29
C GLN A 211 -16.16 2.19 14.96
N CYS A 212 -16.62 3.27 15.61
CA CYS A 212 -16.05 4.59 15.43
C CYS A 212 -15.04 4.90 16.52
N LEU A 213 -13.94 5.57 16.15
CA LEU A 213 -13.02 6.16 17.11
C LEU A 213 -13.69 7.34 17.79
N GLY A 214 -13.71 7.37 19.11
CA GLY A 214 -14.21 8.48 19.90
C GLY A 214 -13.22 8.93 20.95
N LEU A 215 -13.29 10.22 21.27
CA LEU A 215 -12.59 10.82 22.40
C LEU A 215 -13.56 11.05 23.57
N ARG A 216 -13.31 10.40 24.71
CA ARG A 216 -14.07 10.63 25.96
C ARG A 216 -13.11 10.88 27.11
N ALA A 217 -13.28 11.99 27.82
CA ALA A 217 -12.44 12.37 28.96
C ALA A 217 -10.93 12.32 28.65
N GLY A 218 -10.53 12.72 27.44
CA GLY A 218 -9.13 12.71 26.99
C GLY A 218 -8.59 11.35 26.53
N ALA A 219 -9.38 10.28 26.61
CA ALA A 219 -8.98 8.94 26.17
C ALA A 219 -9.63 8.53 24.84
N LEU A 220 -8.84 7.94 23.96
CA LEU A 220 -9.29 7.33 22.72
C LEU A 220 -9.92 5.96 23.01
N SER A 221 -11.09 5.70 22.45
CA SER A 221 -11.75 4.39 22.54
C SER A 221 -12.61 4.13 21.32
N PHE A 222 -12.80 2.86 20.98
CA PHE A 222 -13.78 2.47 19.97
C PHE A 222 -15.16 2.35 20.58
N GLN A 223 -16.14 3.00 19.95
CA GLN A 223 -17.51 3.10 20.42
C GLN A 223 -18.49 2.92 19.26
N THR A 224 -19.79 2.83 19.59
CA THR A 224 -20.85 2.96 18.60
C THR A 224 -20.79 4.34 17.97
N CYS A 225 -20.92 4.38 16.65
CA CYS A 225 -20.96 5.62 15.88
C CYS A 225 -22.17 6.46 16.31
N ALA A 226 -21.93 7.74 16.59
CA ALA A 226 -22.89 8.69 17.14
C ALA A 226 -23.09 9.93 16.24
N GLY A 227 -22.66 9.84 14.98
CA GLY A 227 -22.72 10.91 14.00
C GLY A 227 -21.67 12.01 14.28
N SER A 228 -22.03 13.25 14.00
CA SER A 228 -21.11 14.40 13.99
C SER A 228 -20.43 14.71 15.33
N GLN A 229 -20.92 14.19 16.46
CA GLN A 229 -20.27 14.38 17.77
C GLN A 229 -18.93 13.63 17.90
N SER A 230 -18.69 12.64 17.02
CA SER A 230 -17.43 11.90 16.90
C SER A 230 -16.69 12.17 15.59
N ALA A 231 -16.92 13.35 14.98
CA ALA A 231 -16.25 13.75 13.76
C ALA A 231 -14.75 13.97 13.99
N TRP A 232 -13.94 13.32 13.15
CA TRP A 232 -12.50 13.50 13.04
C TRP A 232 -12.20 14.22 11.73
N GLU A 233 -11.38 15.25 11.80
CA GLU A 233 -10.93 16.01 10.66
C GLU A 233 -9.47 15.67 10.38
N ALA A 234 -9.15 15.29 9.14
CA ALA A 234 -7.77 15.23 8.68
C ALA A 234 -7.41 16.58 8.05
N THR A 235 -6.34 17.20 8.55
CA THR A 235 -5.88 18.51 8.08
C THR A 235 -4.82 18.38 6.99
N ALA A 236 -4.58 19.46 6.26
CA ALA A 236 -3.59 19.51 5.18
C ALA A 236 -2.13 19.32 5.69
N ASP A 237 -1.86 19.68 6.95
CA ASP A 237 -0.56 19.49 7.58
C ASP A 237 -0.41 18.11 8.26
N GLY A 238 -1.32 17.18 7.97
CA GLY A 238 -1.27 15.80 8.41
C GLY A 238 -1.72 15.59 9.85
N GLN A 239 -2.47 16.51 10.46
CA GLN A 239 -3.09 16.24 11.76
C GLN A 239 -4.40 15.49 11.56
N VAL A 240 -4.72 14.59 12.49
CA VAL A 240 -6.05 13.98 12.60
C VAL A 240 -6.63 14.42 13.93
N ARG A 241 -7.65 15.28 13.90
CA ARG A 241 -8.12 16.01 15.09
C ARG A 241 -9.61 15.90 15.34
N GLN A 242 -9.98 16.04 16.61
CA GLN A 242 -11.35 16.20 17.08
C GLN A 242 -11.38 17.40 18.02
N GLY A 243 -11.89 18.54 17.55
CA GLY A 243 -11.79 19.81 18.27
C GLY A 243 -10.34 20.28 18.40
N GLY A 244 -9.91 20.63 19.62
CA GLY A 244 -8.51 21.03 19.91
C GLY A 244 -7.55 19.86 20.13
N MET A 245 -8.02 18.62 20.03
CA MET A 245 -7.24 17.42 20.33
C MET A 245 -6.84 16.70 19.05
N CYS A 246 -5.57 16.33 18.91
CA CYS A 246 -4.99 15.63 17.78
C CYS A 246 -4.55 14.23 18.17
N LEU A 247 -4.58 13.29 17.22
CA LEU A 247 -3.85 12.04 17.36
C LEU A 247 -2.36 12.34 17.47
N SER A 248 -1.69 11.70 18.42
CA SER A 248 -0.27 11.88 18.71
C SER A 248 0.37 10.53 18.99
N LEU A 249 1.48 10.26 18.30
CA LEU A 249 2.28 9.05 18.50
C LEU A 249 3.21 9.21 19.70
N SER A 250 3.13 8.30 20.67
CA SER A 250 4.09 8.21 21.77
C SER A 250 4.54 6.76 21.95
N GLY A 251 5.75 6.45 21.48
CA GLY A 251 6.25 5.09 21.42
C GLY A 251 5.36 4.21 20.52
N GLU A 252 4.81 3.14 21.10
CA GLU A 252 3.89 2.20 20.42
C GLU A 252 2.41 2.56 20.65
N SER A 253 2.12 3.66 21.34
CA SER A 253 0.76 4.10 21.65
C SER A 253 0.37 5.32 20.83
N ILE A 254 -0.91 5.38 20.43
CA ILE A 254 -1.50 6.58 19.84
C ILE A 254 -2.52 7.10 20.84
N ALA A 255 -2.36 8.36 21.23
CA ALA A 255 -3.21 9.03 22.20
C ALA A 255 -3.77 10.34 21.61
N ALA A 256 -4.78 10.90 22.26
CA ALA A 256 -5.21 12.25 21.99
C ALA A 256 -4.37 13.22 22.83
N MET A 257 -3.85 14.26 22.20
CA MET A 257 -3.05 15.31 22.84
C MET A 257 -3.50 16.67 22.29
N ASP A 258 -3.26 17.76 23.01
CA ASP A 258 -3.48 19.10 22.45
C ASP A 258 -2.71 19.25 21.12
N CYS A 259 -3.37 19.77 20.09
CA CYS A 259 -2.78 19.85 18.76
C CYS A 259 -1.51 20.73 18.71
N SER A 260 -1.43 21.76 19.56
CA SER A 260 -0.27 22.67 19.60
C SER A 260 0.92 21.97 20.28
N GLU A 261 0.65 21.25 21.37
CA GLU A 261 1.66 20.46 22.08
C GLU A 261 2.20 19.33 21.19
N ALA A 262 1.30 18.57 20.54
CA ALA A 262 1.67 17.47 19.67
C ALA A 262 2.47 17.95 18.43
N ALA A 263 2.14 19.12 17.88
CA ALA A 263 2.87 19.75 16.79
C ALA A 263 4.31 20.14 17.19
N VAL A 264 4.52 20.65 18.41
CA VAL A 264 5.86 20.96 18.93
C VAL A 264 6.71 19.69 19.06
N LEU A 265 6.10 18.58 19.44
CA LEU A 265 6.76 17.28 19.54
C LEU A 265 6.95 16.60 18.16
N GLY A 266 6.28 17.08 17.11
CA GLY A 266 6.28 16.46 15.78
C GLY A 266 5.66 15.06 15.74
N SER A 267 4.86 14.71 16.73
CA SER A 267 4.21 13.41 16.89
C SER A 267 2.78 13.36 16.34
N ASP A 268 2.27 14.48 15.86
CA ASP A 268 0.91 14.72 15.39
C ASP A 268 0.68 14.40 13.90
N LYS A 269 1.74 13.98 13.19
CA LYS A 269 1.69 13.76 11.74
C LYS A 269 1.20 12.36 11.42
N PHE A 270 0.02 12.28 10.81
CA PHE A 270 -0.63 11.09 10.28
C PHE A 270 -1.14 11.37 8.86
N PHE A 271 -0.70 10.56 7.92
CA PHE A 271 -1.10 10.65 6.53
C PHE A 271 -2.07 9.53 6.20
N GLN A 272 -3.17 9.88 5.54
CA GLN A 272 -4.09 8.89 4.99
C GLN A 272 -3.48 8.29 3.74
N VAL A 273 -3.21 6.98 3.78
CA VAL A 273 -2.77 6.20 2.62
C VAL A 273 -3.93 5.34 2.18
N ALA A 274 -4.47 5.64 1.00
CA ALA A 274 -5.61 4.91 0.45
C ALA A 274 -5.28 3.42 0.29
N VAL A 275 -6.20 2.57 0.72
CA VAL A 275 -6.14 1.11 0.54
C VAL A 275 -7.48 0.60 0.03
N GLY A 276 -7.48 -0.55 -0.64
CA GLY A 276 -8.72 -1.26 -0.92
C GLY A 276 -9.45 -1.67 0.35
N ALA A 277 -10.76 -1.87 0.24
CA ALA A 277 -11.53 -2.49 1.31
C ALA A 277 -10.93 -3.86 1.67
N GLN A 278 -10.96 -4.20 2.96
CA GLN A 278 -10.49 -5.50 3.41
C GLN A 278 -11.30 -6.62 2.73
N ASP A 279 -10.60 -7.56 2.09
CA ASP A 279 -11.16 -8.85 1.74
C ASP A 279 -10.70 -9.90 2.76
N PRO A 280 -11.52 -10.23 3.78
CA PRO A 280 -11.14 -11.23 4.76
C PRO A 280 -10.98 -12.62 4.14
N ALA A 281 -11.66 -12.92 3.01
CA ALA A 281 -11.54 -14.22 2.35
C ALA A 281 -10.15 -14.39 1.73
N ALA A 282 -9.61 -13.34 1.10
CA ALA A 282 -8.24 -13.34 0.58
C ALA A 282 -7.21 -13.57 1.71
N ALA A 283 -7.35 -12.86 2.84
CA ALA A 283 -6.45 -13.02 3.98
C ALA A 283 -6.53 -14.42 4.61
N VAL A 284 -7.74 -14.98 4.73
CA VAL A 284 -7.95 -16.37 5.20
C VAL A 284 -7.31 -17.36 4.24
N ALA A 285 -7.52 -17.21 2.92
CA ALA A 285 -6.95 -18.10 1.92
C ALA A 285 -5.42 -18.14 1.99
N VAL A 286 -4.76 -16.98 2.10
CA VAL A 286 -3.30 -16.90 2.26
C VAL A 286 -2.83 -17.58 3.55
N ARG A 287 -3.51 -17.35 4.69
CA ARG A 287 -3.19 -18.03 5.96
C ARG A 287 -3.33 -19.55 5.83
N THR A 288 -4.42 -20.04 5.26
CA THR A 288 -4.67 -21.47 5.06
C THR A 288 -3.63 -22.11 4.14
N MET A 289 -3.28 -21.45 3.03
CA MET A 289 -2.19 -21.91 2.15
C MET A 289 -0.86 -21.97 2.91
N GLY A 290 -0.63 -20.98 3.77
CA GLY A 290 0.52 -20.92 4.64
C GLY A 290 0.65 -22.08 5.63
N GLU A 291 -0.43 -22.38 6.33
CA GLU A 291 -0.53 -23.52 7.23
C GLU A 291 -0.31 -24.85 6.48
N LEU A 292 -0.91 -25.00 5.31
CA LEU A 292 -0.70 -26.16 4.45
C LEU A 292 0.78 -26.30 4.02
N LEU A 293 1.43 -25.19 3.68
CA LEU A 293 2.84 -25.19 3.29
C LEU A 293 3.76 -25.56 4.47
N ARG A 294 3.50 -25.05 5.68
CA ARG A 294 4.23 -25.45 6.90
C ARG A 294 4.06 -26.93 7.20
N ALA A 295 2.83 -27.44 7.14
CA ALA A 295 2.55 -28.86 7.34
C ALA A 295 3.28 -29.73 6.30
N SER A 296 3.37 -29.26 5.05
CA SER A 296 4.11 -29.94 3.99
C SER A 296 5.61 -29.97 4.24
N VAL A 297 6.20 -28.82 4.63
CA VAL A 297 7.62 -28.71 4.97
C VAL A 297 7.98 -29.60 6.16
N GLU A 298 7.16 -29.60 7.20
CA GLU A 298 7.35 -30.43 8.38
C GLU A 298 7.24 -31.93 8.05
N ARG A 299 6.26 -32.32 7.21
CA ARG A 299 6.17 -33.69 6.71
C ARG A 299 7.41 -34.08 5.92
N GLN A 300 7.91 -33.21 5.05
CA GLN A 300 9.11 -33.48 4.26
C GLN A 300 10.35 -33.63 5.14
N ARG A 301 10.51 -32.80 6.18
CA ARG A 301 11.55 -32.98 7.21
C ARG A 301 11.50 -34.35 7.87
N LYS A 302 10.30 -34.79 8.31
CA LYS A 302 10.12 -36.12 8.92
C LYS A 302 10.49 -37.25 7.95
N LEU A 303 10.14 -37.13 6.67
CA LEU A 303 10.52 -38.11 5.64
C LEU A 303 12.03 -38.14 5.39
N VAL A 304 12.67 -36.98 5.27
CA VAL A 304 14.13 -36.84 5.11
C VAL A 304 14.86 -37.47 6.30
N ALA A 305 14.43 -37.17 7.53
CA ALA A 305 15.01 -37.75 8.74
C ALA A 305 14.83 -39.27 8.80
N ARG A 306 13.66 -39.80 8.42
CA ARG A 306 13.42 -41.24 8.36
C ARG A 306 14.29 -41.92 7.31
N LEU A 307 14.45 -41.31 6.14
CA LEU A 307 15.31 -41.84 5.08
C LEU A 307 16.78 -41.85 5.52
N GLN A 308 17.25 -40.77 6.17
CA GLN A 308 18.59 -40.72 6.77
C GLN A 308 18.83 -41.84 7.77
N ALA A 309 17.87 -42.12 8.65
CA ALA A 309 17.96 -43.21 9.62
C ALA A 309 17.98 -44.62 8.97
N LEU A 310 17.43 -44.77 7.77
CA LEU A 310 17.42 -46.03 7.02
C LEU A 310 18.66 -46.22 6.13
N LEU A 311 19.40 -45.14 5.81
CA LEU A 311 20.60 -45.22 4.96
C LEU A 311 21.59 -46.32 5.36
N PRO A 312 21.94 -46.52 6.66
CA PRO A 312 22.87 -47.58 7.04
C PRO A 312 22.33 -48.99 6.75
N LYS A 313 21.02 -49.20 6.86
CA LYS A 313 20.38 -50.49 6.58
C LYS A 313 20.28 -50.75 5.08
N LEU A 314 20.09 -49.70 4.27
CA LEU A 314 20.08 -49.83 2.82
C LEU A 314 21.46 -50.22 2.29
N ALA A 315 22.54 -49.71 2.90
CA ALA A 315 23.91 -50.05 2.53
C ALA A 315 24.27 -51.55 2.75
N THR A 316 23.52 -52.27 3.60
CA THR A 316 23.73 -53.72 3.80
C THR A 316 22.89 -54.58 2.86
N CYS A 317 21.93 -54.00 2.14
CA CYS A 317 21.15 -54.72 1.14
C CYS A 317 21.97 -54.86 -0.16
N LYS A 318 22.30 -56.10 -0.57
CA LYS A 318 22.84 -56.39 -1.91
C LYS A 318 21.76 -56.16 -2.97
N THR A 319 21.61 -54.93 -3.45
CA THR A 319 20.55 -54.59 -4.40
C THR A 319 21.06 -54.64 -5.84
N SER A 320 20.91 -55.80 -6.48
CA SER A 320 21.19 -55.99 -7.92
C SER A 320 20.15 -55.33 -8.85
N SER A 321 19.04 -54.77 -8.33
CA SER A 321 17.88 -54.34 -9.15
C SER A 321 17.55 -52.84 -9.13
N LEU A 322 18.30 -51.96 -8.44
CA LEU A 322 17.94 -50.53 -8.30
C LEU A 322 18.61 -49.57 -9.30
N ARG A 323 19.40 -50.08 -10.27
CA ARG A 323 20.17 -49.25 -11.21
C ARG A 323 19.34 -48.38 -12.17
N SER A 324 18.01 -48.48 -12.20
CA SER A 324 17.16 -47.75 -13.15
C SER A 324 16.61 -46.40 -12.63
N PHE A 325 16.78 -46.04 -11.36
CA PHE A 325 16.34 -44.75 -10.83
C PHE A 325 17.48 -43.73 -10.78
N ALA A 326 17.95 -43.29 -11.95
CA ALA A 326 18.82 -42.12 -12.05
C ALA A 326 18.00 -40.85 -11.75
N PHE A 327 17.96 -40.43 -10.48
CA PHE A 327 17.33 -39.18 -10.08
C PHE A 327 18.20 -38.01 -10.57
N ARG A 328 17.79 -37.37 -11.66
CA ARG A 328 18.42 -36.13 -12.15
C ARG A 328 17.99 -34.98 -11.25
N ALA A 329 18.74 -34.71 -10.19
CA ALA A 329 18.56 -33.51 -9.37
C ALA A 329 18.89 -32.29 -10.23
N GLN A 330 17.87 -31.61 -10.76
CA GLN A 330 18.06 -30.29 -11.35
C GLN A 330 18.32 -29.31 -10.19
N SER A 331 19.48 -28.67 -10.22
CA SER A 331 19.84 -27.59 -9.31
C SER A 331 18.84 -26.44 -9.47
N VAL A 332 18.06 -26.17 -8.44
CA VAL A 332 17.25 -24.96 -8.35
C VAL A 332 18.20 -23.84 -7.93
N SER A 333 18.73 -23.08 -8.89
CA SER A 333 19.46 -21.85 -8.58
C SER A 333 18.45 -20.76 -8.24
N ALA A 334 18.42 -20.35 -6.97
CA ALA A 334 17.71 -19.15 -6.56
C ALA A 334 18.56 -17.94 -7.00
N ALA A 335 18.27 -17.42 -8.19
CA ALA A 335 18.92 -16.22 -8.70
C ALA A 335 18.40 -14.96 -7.99
N GLY A 336 19.36 -14.15 -7.55
CA GLY A 336 19.29 -12.79 -6.97
C GLY A 336 17.93 -12.10 -6.90
N GLN A 337 17.39 -12.00 -5.69
CA GLN A 337 16.38 -10.99 -5.35
C GLN A 337 17.02 -9.93 -4.45
N SER A 338 16.70 -8.66 -4.75
CA SER A 338 17.13 -7.48 -4.00
C SER A 338 16.88 -7.64 -2.50
N ALA A 339 17.82 -7.17 -1.66
CA ALA A 339 17.78 -7.34 -0.21
C ALA A 339 16.46 -6.88 0.45
N LYS A 340 15.75 -5.92 -0.15
CA LYS A 340 14.42 -5.47 0.29
C LYS A 340 13.28 -6.47 0.01
N LEU A 341 13.36 -7.21 -1.09
CA LEU A 341 12.40 -8.25 -1.43
C LEU A 341 12.65 -9.53 -0.63
N ALA A 342 13.92 -9.81 -0.31
CA ALA A 342 14.30 -10.91 0.55
C ALA A 342 13.73 -10.74 1.97
N SER A 343 13.86 -9.54 2.57
CA SER A 343 13.31 -9.28 3.92
C SER A 343 11.78 -9.28 3.94
N LEU A 344 11.13 -8.83 2.86
CA LEU A 344 9.68 -8.93 2.71
C LEU A 344 9.23 -10.39 2.60
N GLY A 345 9.90 -11.19 1.77
CA GLY A 345 9.61 -12.62 1.63
C GLY A 345 9.88 -13.42 2.90
N GLU A 346 10.85 -13.00 3.71
CA GLU A 346 11.13 -13.58 5.02
C GLU A 346 10.03 -13.23 6.04
N LYS A 347 9.64 -11.94 6.16
CA LYS A 347 8.55 -11.51 7.07
C LYS A 347 7.19 -12.10 6.67
N ILE A 348 6.88 -12.16 5.37
CA ILE A 348 5.69 -12.85 4.84
C ILE A 348 5.79 -14.34 5.13
N GLY A 349 6.97 -14.92 4.91
CA GLY A 349 7.29 -16.31 5.18
C GLY A 349 7.00 -16.68 6.62
N GLU A 350 7.59 -16.01 7.61
CA GLU A 350 7.38 -16.30 9.03
C GLU A 350 5.89 -16.28 9.42
N ARG A 351 5.15 -15.28 8.95
CA ARG A 351 3.74 -15.08 9.36
C ARG A 351 2.76 -15.95 8.59
N PHE A 352 3.00 -16.20 7.31
CA PHE A 352 2.09 -16.92 6.42
C PHE A 352 2.68 -18.22 5.86
N GLY A 353 3.76 -18.77 6.38
CA GLY A 353 4.33 -20.01 5.84
C GLY A 353 5.62 -20.44 6.53
N PRO A 354 6.38 -21.37 5.93
CA PRO A 354 7.81 -21.46 6.12
C PRO A 354 8.51 -20.39 5.27
N GLY A 355 9.51 -19.73 5.82
CA GLY A 355 10.32 -18.76 5.07
C GLY A 355 10.99 -19.40 3.86
N VAL A 356 11.30 -18.60 2.82
CA VAL A 356 12.01 -19.08 1.62
C VAL A 356 13.30 -19.82 2.00
N GLY A 357 14.04 -19.30 2.98
CA GLY A 357 15.25 -19.95 3.53
C GLY A 357 14.96 -21.32 4.16
N GLU A 358 13.85 -21.42 4.89
CA GLU A 358 13.43 -22.66 5.53
C GLU A 358 13.05 -23.73 4.49
N ALA A 359 12.25 -23.37 3.49
CA ALA A 359 11.88 -24.27 2.40
C ALA A 359 13.12 -24.73 1.61
N ASN A 360 14.03 -23.81 1.30
CA ASN A 360 15.30 -24.12 0.63
C ASN A 360 16.17 -25.06 1.46
N SER A 361 16.24 -24.89 2.78
CA SER A 361 17.01 -25.77 3.66
C SER A 361 16.52 -27.23 3.59
N VAL A 362 15.19 -27.43 3.52
CA VAL A 362 14.58 -28.76 3.42
C VAL A 362 14.78 -29.37 2.04
N LEU A 363 14.70 -28.57 0.98
CA LEU A 363 15.01 -29.01 -0.38
C LEU A 363 16.47 -29.46 -0.50
N LEU A 364 17.42 -28.69 0.03
CA LEU A 364 18.84 -29.05 0.05
C LEU A 364 19.11 -30.32 0.87
N ALA A 365 18.47 -30.46 2.04
CA ALA A 365 18.56 -31.68 2.84
C ALA A 365 18.00 -32.89 2.09
N THR A 366 16.87 -32.73 1.40
CA THR A 366 16.27 -33.79 0.57
C THR A 366 17.22 -34.22 -0.54
N ALA A 367 17.81 -33.27 -1.27
CA ALA A 367 18.75 -33.54 -2.36
C ALA A 367 19.97 -34.34 -1.88
N LYS A 368 20.59 -33.93 -0.76
CA LYS A 368 21.74 -34.64 -0.16
C LYS A 368 21.41 -36.08 0.22
N VAL A 369 20.22 -36.33 0.76
CA VAL A 369 19.82 -37.68 1.15
C VAL A 369 19.55 -38.55 -0.06
N LEU A 370 18.92 -38.02 -1.11
CA LEU A 370 18.72 -38.76 -2.37
C LEU A 370 20.05 -39.11 -3.04
N GLU A 371 21.03 -38.20 -3.03
CA GLU A 371 22.38 -38.46 -3.52
C GLU A 371 23.07 -39.60 -2.73
N ALA A 372 22.95 -39.59 -1.39
CA ALA A 372 23.46 -40.65 -0.54
C ALA A 372 22.78 -42.02 -0.80
N VAL A 373 21.47 -42.04 -1.03
CA VAL A 373 20.74 -43.26 -1.44
C VAL A 373 21.28 -43.78 -2.78
N GLY A 374 21.47 -42.89 -3.76
CA GLY A 374 22.03 -43.25 -5.06
C GLY A 374 23.44 -43.85 -4.94
N ALA A 375 24.31 -43.22 -4.16
CA ALA A 375 25.67 -43.72 -3.90
C ALA A 375 25.69 -45.06 -3.16
N ALA A 376 24.77 -45.30 -2.21
CA ALA A 376 24.64 -46.58 -1.51
C ALA A 376 24.16 -47.70 -2.45
N SER A 377 23.29 -47.40 -3.42
CA SER A 377 22.78 -48.39 -4.37
C SER A 377 23.76 -48.80 -5.48
N ALA A 378 24.83 -48.02 -5.67
CA ALA A 378 25.85 -48.27 -6.69
C ALA A 378 26.98 -49.22 -6.23
N ARG A 379 27.10 -49.44 -4.92
CA ARG A 379 28.04 -50.40 -4.30
C ARG A 379 27.39 -51.77 -4.18
#